data_AF-A0AA36JER7-F1
#
_entry.id   AF-A0AA36JER7-F1
#
_cell.length_a   1.000
_cell.length_b   1.000
_cell.length_c   1.000
_cell.angle_alpha   90.00
_cell.angle_beta   90.00
_cell.angle_gamma   90.00
#
_symmetry.space_group_name_H-M   'P 1'
#
loop_
_entity.id
_entity.type
_entity.pdbx_description
1 polymer ?
#
loop_
_entity_poly.entity_id
_entity_poly.type
_entity_poly.pdbx_seq_one_letter_code
_entity_poly.pdbx_strand_id
1 'polypeptide(L)'
;MQKVAFKKRAPRAVRVVRQFANKVMLTKDVRIDTKLNKFLWSNGVRNVPRRVRVRLSRKRNEDEEATEKMFTLVQHVPVESFKNLQTENVRDD
;
A
#
# COMPACT_ATOMS: atom_id res chain seq x y z
N MET A 1 9.36 -12.35 2.69
CA MET A 1 9.33 -12.74 1.25
C MET A 1 10.38 -13.82 1.02
N GLN A 2 10.05 -15.09 1.30
CA GLN A 2 10.99 -16.20 1.09
C GLN A 2 10.79 -16.77 -0.32
N LYS A 3 11.88 -17.22 -0.97
CA LYS A 3 11.88 -17.94 -2.26
C LYS A 3 11.34 -17.17 -3.49
N VAL A 4 11.37 -15.83 -3.51
CA VAL A 4 11.05 -15.03 -4.71
C VAL A 4 12.34 -14.63 -5.45
N ALA A 5 12.34 -14.79 -6.78
CA ALA A 5 13.43 -14.36 -7.65
C ALA A 5 13.77 -12.87 -7.44
N PHE A 6 15.05 -12.52 -7.41
CA PHE A 6 15.49 -11.18 -6.99
C PHE A 6 14.86 -10.04 -7.81
N LYS A 7 14.80 -10.19 -9.14
CA LYS A 7 14.19 -9.19 -10.04
C LYS A 7 12.66 -9.06 -9.90
N LYS A 8 12.01 -9.96 -9.15
CA LYS A 8 10.55 -9.98 -8.94
C LYS A 8 10.13 -9.48 -7.56
N ARG A 9 11.06 -9.15 -6.65
CA ARG A 9 10.72 -8.82 -5.25
C ARG A 9 9.98 -7.49 -5.12
N ALA A 10 10.51 -6.37 -5.63
CA ALA A 10 9.81 -5.09 -5.58
C ALA A 10 8.45 -5.11 -6.35
N PRO A 11 8.37 -5.64 -7.59
CA PRO A 11 7.08 -5.82 -8.26
C PRO A 11 6.08 -6.67 -7.47
N ARG A 12 6.55 -7.74 -6.83
CA ARG A 12 5.71 -8.59 -5.98
C ARG A 12 5.27 -7.84 -4.73
N ALA A 13 6.09 -6.96 -4.16
CA ALA A 13 5.74 -6.20 -2.96
C ALA A 13 4.57 -5.26 -3.26
N VAL A 14 4.62 -4.55 -4.38
CA VAL A 14 3.51 -3.70 -4.86
C VAL A 14 2.23 -4.53 -5.04
N ARG A 15 2.33 -5.72 -5.64
CA ARG A 15 1.17 -6.64 -5.78
C ARG A 15 0.61 -7.10 -4.44
N VAL A 16 1.47 -7.42 -3.48
CA VAL A 16 1.04 -7.87 -2.14
C VAL A 16 0.37 -6.73 -1.37
N VAL A 17 0.90 -5.50 -1.46
CA VAL A 17 0.25 -4.31 -0.87
C VAL A 17 -1.15 -4.11 -1.46
N ARG A 18 -1.28 -4.24 -2.79
CA ARG A 18 -2.58 -4.16 -3.46
C ARG A 18 -3.55 -5.24 -2.97
N GLN A 19 -3.09 -6.49 -2.86
CA GLN A 19 -3.90 -7.61 -2.37
C GLN A 19 -4.32 -7.41 -0.90
N PHE A 20 -3.43 -6.88 -0.07
CA PHE A 20 -3.71 -6.58 1.33
C PHE A 20 -4.81 -5.50 1.44
N ALA A 21 -4.66 -4.38 0.73
CA ALA A 21 -5.65 -3.31 0.73
C ALA A 21 -7.01 -3.78 0.21
N ASN A 22 -7.02 -4.56 -0.88
CA ASN A 22 -8.24 -5.17 -1.42
C ASN A 22 -8.96 -6.04 -0.38
N LYS A 23 -8.22 -6.91 0.32
CA LYS A 23 -8.79 -7.82 1.33
C LYS A 23 -9.33 -7.08 2.56
N VAL A 24 -8.58 -6.08 3.05
CA VAL A 24 -8.93 -5.39 4.31
C VAL A 24 -10.03 -4.36 4.11
N MET A 25 -10.01 -3.61 3.00
CA MET A 25 -10.99 -2.54 2.74
C MET A 25 -12.17 -2.98 1.87
N LEU A 26 -12.14 -4.22 1.36
CA LEU A 26 -13.19 -4.80 0.50
C LEU A 26 -13.46 -3.96 -0.77
N THR A 27 -12.42 -3.39 -1.37
CA THR A 27 -12.50 -2.59 -2.59
C THR A 27 -11.68 -3.21 -3.72
N LYS A 28 -12.27 -3.34 -4.92
CA LYS A 28 -11.53 -3.81 -6.10
C LYS A 28 -10.55 -2.77 -6.65
N ASP A 29 -10.97 -1.51 -6.74
CA ASP A 29 -10.07 -0.41 -7.12
C ASP A 29 -9.15 -0.04 -5.95
N VAL A 30 -7.85 -0.22 -6.17
CA VAL A 30 -6.79 0.09 -5.19
C VAL A 30 -5.73 0.92 -5.89
N ARG A 31 -5.57 2.15 -5.40
CA ARG A 31 -4.63 3.14 -5.92
C ARG A 31 -3.46 3.26 -4.95
N ILE A 32 -2.26 2.97 -5.44
CA ILE A 32 -1.02 3.05 -4.65
C ILE A 32 -0.40 4.41 -4.92
N ASP A 33 -0.17 5.18 -3.87
CA ASP A 33 0.46 6.49 -4.00
C ASP A 33 1.89 6.38 -4.53
N THR A 34 2.31 7.40 -5.28
CA THR A 34 3.64 7.45 -5.89
C THR A 34 4.75 7.46 -4.84
N LYS A 35 4.54 8.08 -3.66
CA LYS A 35 5.52 8.10 -2.57
C LYS A 35 5.71 6.69 -1.97
N LEU A 36 4.62 5.93 -1.84
CA LEU A 36 4.68 4.55 -1.40
C LEU A 36 5.42 3.67 -2.42
N ASN A 37 5.17 3.86 -3.71
CA ASN A 37 5.92 3.16 -4.73
C ASN A 37 7.43 3.53 -4.66
N LYS A 38 7.78 4.81 -4.60
CA LYS A 38 9.18 5.25 -4.45
C LYS A 38 9.85 4.60 -3.23
N PHE A 39 9.17 4.53 -2.09
CA PHE A 39 9.70 3.88 -0.88
C PHE A 39 9.90 2.37 -1.05
N LEU A 40 8.96 1.67 -1.70
CA LEU A 40 9.11 0.22 -1.96
C LEU A 40 10.29 -0.10 -2.89
N TRP A 41 10.65 0.85 -3.76
CA TRP A 41 11.74 0.72 -4.73
C TRP A 41 13.05 1.40 -4.30
N SER A 42 13.11 2.05 -3.13
CA SER A 42 14.25 2.89 -2.71
C SER A 42 15.57 2.12 -2.62
N ASN A 43 15.50 0.85 -2.21
CA ASN A 43 16.66 -0.04 -2.06
C ASN A 43 16.89 -0.93 -3.30
N GLY A 44 16.28 -0.55 -4.43
CA GLY A 44 16.29 -1.33 -5.67
C GLY A 44 15.40 -2.56 -5.64
N VAL A 45 15.47 -3.35 -6.72
CA VAL A 45 14.51 -4.45 -6.95
C VAL A 45 14.62 -5.61 -5.96
N ARG A 46 15.83 -5.86 -5.41
CA ARG A 46 16.14 -7.04 -4.59
C ARG A 46 15.89 -6.84 -3.09
N ASN A 47 16.17 -5.63 -2.58
CA ASN A 47 16.29 -5.34 -1.15
C ASN A 47 15.11 -4.50 -0.62
N VAL A 48 13.89 -4.91 -0.96
CA VAL A 48 12.65 -4.26 -0.52
C VAL A 48 12.64 -4.09 1.01
N PRO A 49 12.16 -2.94 1.55
CA PRO A 49 12.01 -2.74 2.99
C PRO A 49 11.25 -3.89 3.68
N ARG A 50 11.73 -4.29 4.86
CA ARG A 50 11.13 -5.42 5.62
C ARG A 50 9.77 -5.07 6.22
N ARG A 51 9.57 -3.80 6.59
CA ARG A 51 8.34 -3.25 7.15
C ARG A 51 8.06 -1.91 6.49
N VAL A 52 6.79 -1.62 6.26
CA VAL A 52 6.31 -0.35 5.71
C VAL A 52 5.06 0.05 6.49
N ARG A 53 5.00 1.29 6.98
CA ARG A 53 3.80 1.82 7.60
C ARG A 53 2.97 2.49 6.50
N VAL A 54 1.72 2.06 6.38
CA VAL A 54 0.81 2.57 5.35
C VAL A 54 -0.45 3.11 5.99
N ARG A 55 -0.99 4.17 5.40
CA ARG A 55 -2.33 4.66 5.65
C ARG A 55 -3.23 4.18 4.53
N LEU A 56 -4.38 3.63 4.88
CA LEU A 56 -5.40 3.19 3.94
C LEU A 56 -6.60 4.12 4.09
N SER A 57 -7.00 4.76 2.99
CA SER A 57 -8.18 5.63 2.96
C SER A 57 -9.15 5.12 1.90
N ARG A 58 -10.33 4.67 2.33
CA ARG A 58 -11.43 4.30 1.45
C ARG A 58 -12.24 5.54 1.12
N LYS A 59 -12.32 5.91 -0.17
CA LYS A 59 -13.02 7.11 -0.65
C LYS A 59 -14.10 6.75 -1.66
N ARG A 60 -15.11 7.60 -1.79
CA ARG A 60 -16.08 7.51 -2.89
C ARG A 60 -15.39 7.94 -4.18
N ASN A 61 -15.73 7.26 -5.27
CA ASN A 61 -15.29 7.66 -6.58
C ASN A 61 -16.21 8.78 -7.10
N GLU A 62 -15.62 9.84 -7.64
CA GLU A 62 -16.35 11.00 -8.20
C GLU A 62 -16.63 10.82 -9.69
N ASP A 63 -15.96 9.87 -10.33
CA ASP A 63 -16.17 9.51 -11.72
C ASP A 63 -17.43 8.64 -11.86
N GLU A 64 -18.46 9.19 -12.51
CA GLU A 64 -19.76 8.55 -12.73
C GLU A 64 -19.68 7.33 -13.65
N GLU A 65 -18.66 7.24 -14.52
CA GLU A 65 -18.46 6.09 -15.42
C GLU A 65 -17.68 4.94 -14.76
N ALA A 66 -17.19 5.14 -13.54
CA ALA A 66 -16.38 4.14 -12.88
C ALA A 66 -17.20 2.90 -12.47
N THR A 67 -16.68 1.71 -12.80
CA THR A 67 -17.32 0.43 -12.48
C THR A 67 -17.53 0.22 -10.98
N GLU A 68 -16.68 0.81 -10.14
CA GLU A 68 -16.71 0.64 -8.68
C GLU A 68 -16.92 2.00 -8.00
N LYS A 69 -17.95 2.08 -7.14
CA LYS A 69 -18.34 3.31 -6.42
C LYS A 69 -17.31 3.79 -5.39
N MET A 70 -16.38 2.92 -4.99
CA MET A 70 -15.39 3.22 -3.96
C MET A 70 -14.02 2.70 -4.38
N PHE A 71 -12.99 3.45 -4.03
CA PHE A 71 -11.60 3.05 -4.21
C PHE A 71 -10.84 3.19 -2.89
N THR A 72 -9.77 2.41 -2.74
CA THR A 72 -8.85 2.55 -1.60
C THR A 72 -7.55 3.20 -2.08
N LEU A 73 -7.20 4.33 -1.48
CA LEU A 73 -5.90 4.98 -1.63
C LEU A 73 -4.94 4.47 -0.55
N VAL A 74 -3.77 3.99 -0.96
CA VAL A 74 -2.70 3.52 -0.07
C VAL A 74 -1.56 4.52 -0.07
N GLN A 75 -1.26 5.11 1.08
CA GLN A 75 -0.21 6.12 1.23
C GLN A 75 0.90 5.63 2.17
N HIS A 76 2.13 6.08 1.93
CA HIS A 76 3.26 5.82 2.82
C HIS A 76 3.23 6.78 4.01
N VAL A 77 3.39 6.23 5.22
CA VAL A 77 3.58 7.02 6.43
C VAL A 77 5.04 6.87 6.85
N PRO A 78 5.87 7.92 6.73
CA PRO A 78 7.24 7.87 7.19
C PRO A 78 7.25 7.73 8.72
N VAL A 79 7.93 6.70 9.21
CA VAL A 79 8.14 6.46 10.64
C VAL A 79 9.61 6.12 10.87
N GLU A 80 10.17 6.62 11.96
CA GLU A 80 11.56 6.32 12.33
C GLU A 80 11.71 4.90 12.88
N SER A 81 10.71 4.43 13.63
CA SER A 81 10.70 3.13 14.29
C SER A 81 9.35 2.43 14.14
N PHE A 82 9.39 1.11 14.00
CA PHE A 82 8.21 0.24 13.95
C PHE A 82 7.90 -0.43 15.30
N LYS A 83 8.60 -0.04 16.37
CA LYS A 83 8.37 -0.61 17.72
C LYS A 83 7.03 -0.10 18.27
N ASN A 84 6.25 -1.00 18.86
CA ASN A 84 4.97 -0.72 19.53
C ASN A 84 3.88 -0.03 18.69
N LEU A 85 4.06 0.12 17.38
CA LEU A 85 3.02 0.65 16.49
C LEU A 85 1.97 -0.43 16.21
N GLN A 86 0.74 -0.17 16.63
CA GLN A 86 -0.43 -1.01 16.32
C GLN A 86 -1.27 -0.40 15.21
N THR A 87 -2.32 -1.09 14.77
CA THR A 87 -3.27 -0.50 13.82
C THR A 87 -4.09 0.57 14.54
N GLU A 88 -4.10 1.78 13.98
CA GLU A 88 -4.78 2.93 14.56
C GLU A 88 -5.72 3.55 13.54
N ASN A 89 -6.86 4.03 14.01
CA ASN A 89 -7.81 4.77 13.18
C ASN A 89 -7.34 6.21 13.06
N VAL A 90 -7.15 6.68 11.83
CA VAL A 90 -6.80 8.08 11.55
C VAL A 90 -8.09 8.87 11.34
N ARG A 91 -8.26 9.96 12.08
CA ARG A 91 -9.32 10.93 11.85
C ARG A 91 -8.87 11.91 10.77
N ASP A 92 -9.76 12.26 9.86
CA ASP A 92 -9.60 13.42 9.00
C ASP A 92 -10.20 14.59 9.78
N ASP A 93 -9.34 15.46 10.32
CA ASP A 93 -9.75 16.74 10.89
C ASP A 93 -10.03 17.76 9.77
#